data_AF-W2TBT8-F1
#
_entry.id   AF-W2TBT8-F1
#
_cell.length_a   1.000
_cell.length_b   1.000
_cell.length_c   1.000
_cell.angle_alpha   90.00
_cell.angle_beta   90.00
_cell.angle_gamma   90.00
#
_symmetry.space_group_name_H-M   'P 1'
#
loop_
_entity.id
_entity.type
_entity.pdbx_description
1 polymer ?
#
loop_
_entity_poly.entity_id
_entity_poly.type
_entity_poly.pdbx_seq_one_letter_code
_entity_poly.pdbx_strand_id
1 'polypeptide(L)'
;MLISTQIRLQTGPTFVGDGDSDKYLMERLQARPSQQLGNEFVASCMEYITPLSPRLVLDLLEKEGWKVVQTSTLVKIAAGTFLVGSTGLYLAQKSVQRRVRNLPHYSEGLRIVGEHNQAREALGPPIQVGSVDLADRRHNYVGKTTSKLRIPVTGTVACGFMDVMAVRDDETSPFVTAKIRLVLDEDAVSIYDTGKWKEVDPAHV
;
A
#
# COMPACT_ATOMS: atom_id res chain seq x y z
N MET A 1 -27.85 -12.53 10.61
CA MET A 1 -29.02 -11.62 10.66
C MET A 1 -28.54 -10.23 11.06
N LEU A 2 -28.94 -9.20 10.30
CA LEU A 2 -28.66 -7.80 10.60
C LEU A 2 -29.99 -7.10 10.88
N ILE A 3 -30.04 -6.31 11.94
CA ILE A 3 -31.24 -5.59 12.36
C ILE A 3 -30.92 -4.11 12.35
N SER A 4 -31.78 -3.33 11.73
CA SER A 4 -31.65 -1.87 11.67
C SER A 4 -32.89 -1.22 12.27
N THR A 5 -32.69 -0.14 13.01
CA THR A 5 -33.77 0.66 13.60
C THR A 5 -33.51 2.14 13.35
N GLN A 6 -34.58 2.90 13.17
CA GLN A 6 -34.49 4.35 13.05
C GLN A 6 -34.56 5.00 14.44
N ILE A 7 -33.52 5.73 14.80
CA ILE A 7 -33.47 6.84 15.79
C ILE A 7 -33.69 6.48 17.29
N ARG A 8 -34.67 5.65 17.70
CA ARG A 8 -34.91 5.32 19.14
C ARG A 8 -35.29 3.87 19.38
N LEU A 9 -34.62 3.20 20.32
CA LEU A 9 -34.85 1.79 20.69
C LEU A 9 -36.21 1.51 21.36
N GLN A 10 -36.97 2.53 21.73
CA GLN A 10 -38.23 2.41 22.46
C GLN A 10 -39.47 2.45 21.56
N THR A 11 -39.31 2.77 20.27
CA THR A 11 -40.43 2.98 19.34
C THR A 11 -40.14 2.25 18.02
N GLY A 12 -41.06 1.38 17.59
CA GLY A 12 -40.99 0.73 16.28
C GLY A 12 -41.39 1.69 15.15
N PRO A 13 -41.14 1.35 13.87
CA PRO A 13 -40.89 0.00 13.36
C PRO A 13 -39.41 -0.39 13.22
N THR A 14 -39.14 -1.70 13.25
CA THR A 14 -37.78 -2.28 13.15
C THR A 14 -37.63 -3.09 11.86
N PHE A 15 -36.52 -2.91 11.15
CA PHE A 15 -36.18 -3.72 9.97
C PHE A 15 -35.36 -4.93 10.40
N VAL A 16 -35.84 -6.14 10.06
CA VAL A 16 -35.33 -7.40 10.61
C VAL A 16 -34.75 -8.37 9.58
N GLY A 17 -34.91 -8.09 8.28
CA GLY A 17 -34.37 -8.95 7.23
C GLY A 17 -34.67 -8.46 5.81
N ASP A 18 -34.17 -9.25 4.86
CA ASP A 18 -34.29 -9.11 3.40
C ASP A 18 -34.97 -10.34 2.77
N GLY A 19 -35.06 -10.39 1.44
CA GLY A 19 -35.80 -11.44 0.72
C GLY A 19 -35.28 -12.86 0.92
N ASP A 20 -33.99 -13.01 1.28
CA ASP A 20 -33.32 -14.28 1.52
C ASP A 20 -33.34 -14.70 3.00
N SER A 21 -33.99 -13.91 3.86
CA SER A 21 -34.11 -14.20 5.29
C SER A 21 -35.06 -15.37 5.58
N ASP A 22 -34.79 -16.11 6.66
CA ASP A 22 -35.57 -17.29 7.05
C ASP A 22 -37.04 -16.92 7.35
N LYS A 23 -37.95 -17.45 6.54
CA LYS A 23 -39.41 -17.19 6.64
C LYS A 23 -39.99 -17.59 7.99
N TYR A 24 -39.49 -18.68 8.59
CA TYR A 24 -39.98 -19.14 9.90
C TYR A 24 -39.59 -18.18 11.01
N LEU A 25 -38.37 -17.63 10.93
CA LEU A 25 -37.89 -16.62 11.87
C LEU A 25 -38.63 -15.29 11.67
N MET A 26 -38.86 -14.87 10.42
CA MET A 26 -39.61 -13.64 10.11
C MET A 26 -41.07 -13.72 10.60
N GLU A 27 -41.71 -14.89 10.50
CA GLU A 27 -43.06 -15.12 11.02
C GLU A 27 -43.10 -15.01 12.56
N ARG A 28 -42.11 -15.60 13.25
CA ARG A 28 -41.96 -15.47 14.73
C ARG A 28 -41.76 -14.02 15.17
N LEU A 29 -41.07 -13.22 14.36
CA LEU A 29 -40.84 -11.79 14.61
C LEU A 29 -42.03 -10.90 14.23
N GLN A 30 -43.15 -11.49 13.77
CA GLN A 30 -44.33 -10.78 13.27
C GLN A 30 -43.99 -9.78 12.15
N ALA A 31 -42.96 -10.11 11.36
CA ALA A 31 -42.48 -9.25 10.31
C ALA A 31 -43.35 -9.39 9.06
N ARG A 32 -43.63 -8.25 8.42
CA ARG A 32 -44.36 -8.19 7.15
C ARG A 32 -43.38 -7.83 6.04
N PRO A 33 -43.50 -8.44 4.85
CA PRO A 33 -42.73 -7.99 3.71
C PRO A 33 -43.23 -6.60 3.29
N SER A 34 -42.30 -5.68 3.12
CA SER A 34 -42.53 -4.32 2.69
C SER A 34 -41.66 -4.05 1.46
N GLN A 35 -42.28 -3.49 0.43
CA GLN A 35 -41.59 -2.97 -0.73
C GLN A 35 -41.59 -1.46 -0.63
N GLN A 36 -40.41 -0.84 -0.49
CA GLN A 36 -40.34 0.62 -0.51
C GLN A 36 -40.64 1.15 -1.92
N LEU A 37 -41.66 2.00 -2.02
CA LEU A 37 -42.06 2.64 -3.26
C LEU A 37 -41.05 3.76 -3.58
N GLY A 38 -40.15 3.53 -4.55
CA GLY A 38 -39.14 4.53 -4.97
C GLY A 38 -37.86 3.97 -5.60
N ASN A 39 -37.58 2.67 -5.50
CA ASN A 39 -36.41 2.05 -6.13
C ASN A 39 -36.82 1.18 -7.34
N GLU A 40 -37.09 1.80 -8.48
CA GLU A 40 -37.49 1.10 -9.71
C GLU A 40 -36.39 0.21 -10.32
N PHE A 41 -35.16 0.23 -9.78
CA PHE A 41 -34.05 -0.59 -10.28
C PHE A 41 -33.72 -1.82 -9.43
N VAL A 42 -34.44 -2.08 -8.33
CA VAL A 42 -34.21 -3.28 -7.52
C VAL A 42 -35.53 -3.96 -7.18
N ALA A 43 -36.12 -4.63 -8.17
CA ALA A 43 -37.31 -5.48 -8.02
C ALA A 43 -37.12 -6.69 -7.07
N SER A 44 -35.94 -6.84 -6.45
CA SER A 44 -35.59 -7.91 -5.52
C SER A 44 -35.43 -7.46 -4.05
N CYS A 45 -35.66 -6.19 -3.72
CA CYS A 45 -35.54 -5.69 -2.35
C CYS A 45 -36.86 -5.87 -1.57
N MET A 46 -37.19 -7.12 -1.25
CA MET A 46 -38.24 -7.41 -0.27
C MET A 46 -37.63 -7.30 1.12
N GLU A 47 -37.97 -6.25 1.87
CA GLU A 47 -37.49 -6.06 3.24
C GLU A 47 -38.56 -6.51 4.23
N TYR A 48 -38.16 -7.15 5.32
CA TYR A 48 -39.06 -7.54 6.39
C TYR A 48 -39.06 -6.46 7.48
N ILE A 49 -40.23 -5.88 7.72
CA ILE A 49 -40.46 -4.87 8.75
C ILE A 49 -41.40 -5.40 9.83
N THR A 50 -41.04 -5.21 11.10
CA THR A 50 -41.87 -5.57 12.24
C THR A 50 -42.32 -4.31 12.99
N PRO A 51 -43.58 -4.24 13.46
CA PRO A 51 -44.06 -3.14 14.29
C PRO A 51 -43.44 -3.18 15.71
N LEU A 52 -42.81 -4.29 16.09
CA LEU A 52 -42.22 -4.46 17.42
C LEU A 52 -41.05 -3.50 17.65
N SER A 53 -40.87 -3.10 18.91
CA SER A 53 -39.72 -2.29 19.31
C SER A 53 -38.43 -3.10 19.16
N PRO A 54 -37.29 -2.46 18.83
CA PRO A 54 -36.03 -3.16 18.69
C PRO A 54 -35.64 -3.99 19.90
N ARG A 55 -35.98 -3.53 21.12
CA ARG A 55 -35.72 -4.27 22.36
C ARG A 55 -36.47 -5.60 22.41
N LEU A 56 -37.75 -5.59 22.09
CA LEU A 56 -38.58 -6.80 22.10
C LEU A 56 -38.13 -7.79 21.00
N VAL A 57 -37.71 -7.27 19.84
CA VAL A 57 -37.12 -8.09 18.77
C VAL A 57 -35.84 -8.77 19.26
N LEU A 58 -34.95 -8.03 19.94
CA LEU A 58 -33.73 -8.59 20.51
C LEU A 58 -34.03 -9.65 21.59
N ASP A 59 -35.01 -9.42 22.45
CA ASP A 59 -35.43 -10.39 23.48
C ASP A 59 -35.96 -11.69 22.85
N LEU A 60 -36.74 -11.58 21.77
CA LEU A 60 -37.22 -12.74 21.01
C LEU A 60 -36.06 -13.50 20.37
N LEU A 61 -35.10 -12.79 19.80
CA LEU A 61 -33.94 -13.41 19.18
C LEU A 61 -33.02 -14.10 20.18
N GLU A 62 -32.85 -13.51 21.36
CA GLU A 62 -32.12 -14.15 22.46
C GLU A 62 -32.80 -15.45 22.90
N LYS A 63 -34.13 -15.47 22.94
CA LYS A 63 -34.92 -16.69 23.21
C LYS A 63 -34.75 -17.76 22.12
N GLU A 64 -34.57 -17.35 20.86
CA GLU A 64 -34.22 -18.23 19.74
C GLU A 64 -32.74 -18.65 19.72
N GLY A 65 -31.94 -18.21 20.70
CA GLY A 65 -30.52 -18.56 20.84
C GLY A 65 -29.55 -17.64 20.10
N TRP A 66 -30.00 -16.50 19.59
CA TRP A 66 -29.14 -15.52 18.92
C TRP A 66 -28.49 -14.58 19.94
N LYS A 67 -27.20 -14.31 19.74
CA LYS A 67 -26.45 -13.38 20.58
C LYS A 67 -26.17 -12.07 19.84
N VAL A 68 -26.40 -10.94 20.49
CA VAL A 68 -26.09 -9.62 19.94
C VAL A 68 -24.57 -9.46 19.79
N VAL A 69 -24.10 -9.31 18.55
CA VAL A 69 -22.72 -8.94 18.24
C VAL A 69 -22.68 -7.43 18.01
N GLN A 70 -22.10 -6.69 18.96
CA GLN A 70 -21.94 -5.25 18.81
C GLN A 70 -20.94 -4.93 17.69
N THR A 71 -21.32 -4.02 16.78
CA THR A 71 -20.47 -3.50 15.69
C THR A 71 -19.18 -2.87 16.21
N SER A 72 -19.17 -2.35 17.44
CA SER A 72 -17.99 -1.78 18.09
C SER A 72 -16.84 -2.78 18.24
N THR A 73 -17.12 -4.08 18.43
CA THR A 73 -16.09 -5.12 18.53
C THR A 73 -15.41 -5.35 17.19
N LEU A 74 -16.19 -5.37 16.10
CA LEU A 74 -15.65 -5.54 14.75
C LEU A 74 -14.81 -4.33 14.32
N VAL A 75 -15.26 -3.11 14.64
CA VAL A 75 -14.48 -1.89 14.39
C VAL A 75 -13.18 -1.87 15.19
N LYS A 76 -13.18 -2.29 16.46
CA LYS A 76 -11.97 -2.37 17.28
C LYS A 76 -10.96 -3.38 16.74
N ILE A 77 -11.42 -4.56 16.33
CA ILE A 77 -10.56 -5.59 15.75
C ILE A 77 -10.00 -5.10 14.41
N ALA A 78 -10.85 -4.59 13.52
CA ALA A 78 -10.41 -4.07 12.22
C ALA A 78 -9.41 -2.91 12.36
N ALA A 79 -9.67 -1.95 13.26
CA ALA A 79 -8.77 -0.84 13.55
C ALA A 79 -7.42 -1.31 14.14
N GLY A 80 -7.44 -2.25 15.10
CA GLY A 80 -6.22 -2.81 15.66
C GLY A 80 -5.38 -3.54 14.61
N THR A 81 -6.02 -4.36 13.76
CA THR A 81 -5.35 -5.10 12.69
C THR A 81 -4.74 -4.14 11.65
N PHE A 82 -5.46 -3.08 11.30
CA PHE A 82 -4.99 -2.06 10.35
C PHE A 82 -3.78 -1.27 10.88
N LEU A 83 -3.79 -0.86 12.15
CA LEU A 83 -2.67 -0.12 12.76
C LEU A 83 -1.40 -0.98 12.86
N VAL A 84 -1.53 -2.23 13.29
CA VAL A 84 -0.40 -3.16 13.38
C VAL A 84 0.14 -3.49 11.99
N GLY A 85 -0.75 -3.79 11.03
CA GLY A 85 -0.38 -4.09 9.66
C GLY A 85 0.35 -2.93 8.96
N SER A 86 -0.20 -1.71 9.05
CA SER A 86 0.39 -0.53 8.43
C SER A 86 1.74 -0.15 9.07
N THR A 87 1.85 -0.24 10.40
CA THR A 87 3.13 -0.02 11.10
C THR A 87 4.18 -1.05 10.69
N GLY A 88 3.80 -2.32 10.60
CA GLY A 88 4.68 -3.40 10.14
C GLY A 88 5.19 -3.17 8.73
N LEU A 89 4.31 -2.78 7.80
CA LEU A 89 4.67 -2.46 6.42
C LEU A 89 5.63 -1.26 6.34
N TYR A 90 5.35 -0.20 7.11
CA TYR A 90 6.23 0.98 7.18
C TYR A 90 7.63 0.63 7.71
N LEU A 91 7.71 -0.15 8.79
CA LEU A 91 8.99 -0.60 9.35
C LEU A 91 9.76 -1.50 8.38
N ALA A 92 9.06 -2.39 7.67
CA ALA A 92 9.65 -3.24 6.64
C ALA A 92 10.25 -2.38 5.53
N GLN A 93 9.49 -1.44 4.95
CA GLN A 93 9.98 -0.50 3.94
C GLN A 93 11.21 0.28 4.43
N LYS A 94 11.16 0.81 5.66
CA LYS A 94 12.28 1.55 6.26
C LYS A 94 13.51 0.67 6.48
N SER A 95 13.32 -0.60 6.84
CA SER A 95 14.42 -1.56 7.01
C SER A 95 15.12 -1.88 5.68
N VAL A 96 14.35 -2.03 4.59
CA VAL A 96 14.90 -2.27 3.27
C VAL A 96 15.66 -1.03 2.78
N GLN A 97 15.11 0.16 2.97
CA GLN A 97 15.80 1.40 2.62
C GLN A 97 17.12 1.58 3.39
N ARG A 98 17.17 1.21 4.68
CA ARG A 98 18.44 1.19 5.45
C ARG A 98 19.45 0.21 4.84
N ARG A 99 19.02 -0.97 4.40
CA ARG A 99 19.92 -1.95 3.76
C ARG A 99 20.51 -1.42 2.46
N VAL A 100 19.70 -0.76 1.63
CA VAL A 100 20.16 -0.13 0.37
C VAL A 100 21.18 0.97 0.67
N ARG A 101 20.91 1.82 1.67
CA ARG A 101 21.85 2.88 2.09
C ARG A 101 23.15 2.36 2.68
N ASN A 102 23.17 1.14 3.20
CA ASN A 102 24.36 0.48 3.73
C ASN A 102 25.20 -0.23 2.66
N LEU A 103 24.78 -0.24 1.39
CA LEU A 103 25.57 -0.84 0.32
C LEU A 103 26.84 -0.01 0.04
N PRO A 104 28.02 -0.62 -0.10
CA PRO A 104 29.27 0.12 -0.30
C PRO A 104 29.26 1.03 -1.54
N HIS A 105 28.67 0.54 -2.64
CA HIS A 105 28.54 1.29 -3.89
C HIS A 105 27.53 2.45 -3.80
N TYR A 106 26.60 2.43 -2.83
CA TYR A 106 25.67 3.53 -2.60
C TYR A 106 26.39 4.76 -2.04
N SER A 107 27.18 4.57 -0.96
CA SER A 107 27.94 5.66 -0.35
C SER A 107 29.13 6.11 -1.21
N GLU A 108 29.80 5.16 -1.87
CA GLU A 108 30.87 5.46 -2.83
C GLU A 108 30.34 6.28 -4.01
N GLY A 109 29.20 5.89 -4.59
CA GLY A 109 28.57 6.63 -5.68
C GLY A 109 28.27 8.08 -5.29
N LEU A 110 27.64 8.30 -4.14
CA LEU A 110 27.36 9.64 -3.62
C LEU A 110 28.62 10.47 -3.38
N ARG A 111 29.70 9.84 -2.91
CA ARG A 111 30.99 10.52 -2.72
C ARG A 111 31.57 10.98 -4.04
N ILE A 112 31.58 10.11 -5.05
CA ILE A 112 32.08 10.43 -6.40
C ILE A 112 31.27 11.59 -6.99
N VAL A 113 29.94 11.57 -6.87
CA VAL A 113 29.06 12.65 -7.38
C VAL A 113 29.26 13.96 -6.63
N GLY A 114 29.45 13.90 -5.30
CA GLY A 114 29.70 15.09 -4.47
C GLY A 114 31.05 15.75 -4.75
N GLU A 115 32.06 14.98 -5.18
CA GLU A 115 33.40 15.48 -5.53
C GLU A 115 33.49 15.93 -7.01
N HIS A 116 32.60 15.47 -7.89
CA HIS A 116 32.68 15.73 -9.33
C HIS A 116 32.09 17.10 -9.72
N ASN A 117 32.94 17.99 -10.26
CA ASN A 117 32.56 19.37 -10.62
C ASN A 117 31.36 19.43 -11.59
N GLN A 118 31.35 18.58 -12.62
CA GLN A 118 30.24 18.54 -13.59
C GLN A 118 28.90 18.16 -12.94
N ALA A 119 28.90 17.29 -11.93
CA ALA A 119 27.67 16.91 -11.24
C ALA A 119 27.17 18.03 -10.32
N ARG A 120 28.10 18.76 -9.69
CA ARG A 120 27.78 19.93 -8.86
C ARG A 120 27.24 21.09 -9.67
N GLU A 121 27.80 21.34 -10.85
CA GLU A 121 27.30 22.35 -11.78
C GLU A 121 25.91 21.97 -12.32
N ALA A 122 25.72 20.69 -12.67
CA ALA A 122 24.45 20.23 -13.23
C ALA A 122 23.30 20.16 -12.21
N LEU A 123 23.56 19.70 -10.97
CA LEU A 123 22.52 19.58 -9.94
C LEU A 123 22.39 20.84 -9.08
N GLY A 124 23.49 21.54 -8.80
CA GLY A 124 23.55 22.64 -7.85
C GLY A 124 23.64 22.16 -6.38
N PRO A 125 24.61 22.63 -5.57
CA PRO A 125 24.68 22.28 -4.16
C PRO A 125 23.56 22.96 -3.33
N PRO A 126 23.12 22.36 -2.20
CA PRO A 126 23.48 21.04 -1.70
C PRO A 126 22.74 19.90 -2.43
N ILE A 127 23.46 18.81 -2.72
CA ILE A 127 22.86 17.62 -3.33
C ILE A 127 22.14 16.82 -2.24
N GLN A 128 20.83 16.72 -2.36
CA GLN A 128 19.95 15.90 -1.52
C GLN A 128 19.64 14.58 -2.21
N VAL A 129 19.47 13.53 -1.41
CA VAL A 129 19.25 12.17 -1.90
C VAL A 129 17.90 11.67 -1.40
N GLY A 130 17.05 11.25 -2.33
CA GLY A 130 15.72 10.73 -2.02
C GLY A 130 15.69 9.25 -1.67
N SER A 131 14.48 8.71 -1.53
CA SER A 131 14.25 7.28 -1.33
C SER A 131 14.35 6.51 -2.65
N VAL A 132 15.18 5.48 -2.71
CA VAL A 132 15.24 4.55 -3.83
C VAL A 132 13.93 3.77 -3.93
N ASP A 133 13.30 3.79 -5.11
CA ASP A 133 12.13 2.98 -5.39
C ASP A 133 12.53 1.55 -5.79
N LEU A 134 12.41 0.63 -4.84
CA LEU A 134 12.79 -0.78 -5.03
C LEU A 134 11.71 -1.62 -5.70
N ALA A 135 10.51 -1.06 -5.91
CA ALA A 135 9.49 -1.73 -6.71
C ALA A 135 9.84 -1.70 -8.21
N ASP A 136 10.63 -0.71 -8.63
CA ASP A 136 11.13 -0.58 -10.00
C ASP A 136 12.26 -1.58 -10.30
N ARG A 137 11.86 -2.83 -10.58
CA ARG A 137 12.79 -3.90 -10.99
C ARG A 137 13.46 -3.68 -12.34
N ARG A 138 13.03 -2.70 -13.15
CA ARG A 138 13.65 -2.41 -14.44
C ARG A 138 14.93 -1.60 -14.28
N HIS A 139 14.98 -0.72 -13.28
CA HIS A 139 16.13 0.15 -13.03
C HIS A 139 16.88 -0.19 -11.74
N ASN A 140 16.23 -0.87 -10.79
CA ASN A 140 16.83 -1.32 -9.52
C ASN A 140 16.88 -2.84 -9.45
N TYR A 141 18.08 -3.40 -9.61
CA TYR A 141 18.30 -4.83 -9.42
C TYR A 141 19.69 -5.11 -8.84
N VAL A 142 19.76 -6.12 -7.99
CA VAL A 142 21.03 -6.66 -7.47
C VAL A 142 21.10 -8.12 -7.92
N GLY A 143 21.92 -8.38 -8.92
CA GLY A 143 22.18 -9.70 -9.46
C GLY A 143 23.35 -10.40 -8.76
N LYS A 144 23.78 -11.53 -9.34
CA LYS A 144 24.90 -12.32 -8.81
C LYS A 144 26.24 -11.65 -8.97
N THR A 145 26.49 -10.93 -10.07
CA THR A 145 27.78 -10.29 -10.38
C THR A 145 27.64 -8.83 -10.76
N THR A 146 26.41 -8.36 -11.02
CA THR A 146 26.11 -6.99 -11.42
C THR A 146 25.00 -6.42 -10.55
N SER A 147 25.08 -5.13 -10.25
CA SER A 147 24.09 -4.38 -9.50
C SER A 147 23.83 -3.05 -10.21
N LYS A 148 22.56 -2.67 -10.34
CA LYS A 148 22.14 -1.36 -10.81
C LYS A 148 21.20 -0.75 -9.78
N LEU A 149 21.54 0.43 -9.31
CA LEU A 149 20.72 1.22 -8.38
C LEU A 149 20.48 2.61 -8.94
N ARG A 150 19.22 2.93 -9.21
CA ARG A 150 18.70 4.25 -9.51
C ARG A 150 18.35 4.98 -8.22
N ILE A 151 19.07 6.06 -7.96
CA ILE A 151 18.96 6.86 -6.74
C ILE A 151 18.44 8.25 -7.13
N PRO A 152 17.26 8.68 -6.66
CA PRO A 152 16.78 10.02 -6.93
C PRO A 152 17.68 11.05 -6.24
N VAL A 153 18.10 12.06 -6.99
CA VAL A 153 18.96 13.15 -6.52
C VAL A 153 18.31 14.50 -6.84
N THR A 154 18.48 15.46 -5.95
CA THR A 154 17.91 16.80 -6.08
C THR A 154 18.94 17.81 -5.66
N GLY A 155 19.19 18.81 -6.49
CA GLY A 155 19.97 19.97 -6.11
C GLY A 155 19.18 21.27 -6.29
N THR A 156 19.86 22.40 -6.20
CA THR A 156 19.27 23.73 -6.33
C THR A 156 18.98 24.15 -7.77
N VAL A 157 19.66 23.52 -8.74
CA VAL A 157 19.55 23.81 -10.18
C VAL A 157 18.63 22.80 -10.86
N ALA A 158 18.83 21.50 -10.60
CA ALA A 158 18.09 20.44 -11.26
C ALA A 158 17.81 19.27 -10.31
N CYS A 159 16.81 18.47 -10.67
CA CYS A 159 16.53 17.18 -10.07
C CYS A 159 16.63 16.07 -11.12
N GLY A 160 16.79 14.84 -10.68
CA GLY A 160 16.89 13.71 -11.59
C GLY A 160 17.24 12.42 -10.86
N PHE A 161 17.87 11.52 -11.61
CA PHE A 161 18.21 10.19 -11.15
C PHE A 161 19.70 9.92 -11.35
N MET A 162 20.32 9.35 -10.34
CA MET A 162 21.68 8.84 -10.39
C MET A 162 21.64 7.32 -10.54
N ASP A 163 21.99 6.81 -11.70
CA ASP A 163 22.14 5.38 -11.97
C ASP A 163 23.57 4.96 -11.59
N VAL A 164 23.68 4.21 -10.48
CA VAL A 164 24.93 3.61 -10.01
C VAL A 164 24.98 2.16 -10.46
N MET A 165 25.95 1.85 -11.32
CA MET A 165 26.22 0.51 -11.80
C MET A 165 27.47 -0.04 -11.11
N ALA A 166 27.36 -1.20 -10.48
CA ALA A 166 28.45 -1.86 -9.79
C ALA A 166 28.62 -3.30 -10.26
N VAL A 167 29.86 -3.77 -10.25
CA VAL A 167 30.23 -5.14 -10.63
C VAL A 167 31.04 -5.78 -9.51
N ARG A 168 31.02 -7.11 -9.46
CA ARG A 168 31.88 -7.89 -8.58
C ARG A 168 32.34 -9.14 -9.31
N ASP A 169 33.51 -9.63 -8.95
CA ASP A 169 34.13 -10.79 -9.61
C ASP A 169 33.41 -12.08 -9.19
N ASP A 170 33.13 -12.23 -7.89
CA ASP A 170 32.49 -13.41 -7.30
C ASP A 170 31.36 -13.07 -6.31
N GLU A 171 30.47 -14.02 -6.01
CA GLU A 171 29.35 -13.83 -5.07
C GLU A 171 29.79 -13.44 -3.63
N THR A 172 31.04 -13.76 -3.28
CA THR A 172 31.66 -13.47 -1.98
C THR A 172 32.39 -12.13 -1.95
N SER A 173 32.71 -11.56 -3.13
CA SER A 173 33.43 -10.30 -3.25
C SER A 173 32.49 -9.09 -3.10
N PRO A 174 32.96 -7.95 -2.55
CA PRO A 174 32.16 -6.75 -2.47
C PRO A 174 31.90 -6.16 -3.86
N PHE A 175 30.73 -5.55 -4.05
CA PHE A 175 30.43 -4.78 -5.26
C PHE A 175 31.32 -3.54 -5.33
N VAL A 176 31.96 -3.35 -6.47
CA VAL A 176 32.78 -2.17 -6.80
C VAL A 176 32.04 -1.34 -7.84
N THR A 177 31.98 -0.04 -7.62
CA THR A 177 31.33 0.89 -8.55
C THR A 177 32.06 0.88 -9.89
N ALA A 178 31.33 0.57 -10.97
CA ALA A 178 31.89 0.46 -12.32
C ALA A 178 31.57 1.69 -13.17
N LYS A 179 30.36 2.22 -13.06
CA LYS A 179 29.90 3.37 -13.84
C LYS A 179 28.82 4.14 -13.07
N ILE A 180 28.82 5.47 -13.17
CA ILE A 180 27.78 6.32 -12.63
C ILE A 180 27.28 7.25 -13.73
N ARG A 181 25.96 7.24 -13.94
CA ARG A 181 25.28 8.16 -14.85
C ARG A 181 24.31 9.04 -14.09
N LEU A 182 24.34 10.32 -14.39
CA LEU A 182 23.37 11.29 -13.93
C LEU A 182 22.35 11.51 -15.06
N VAL A 183 21.10 11.15 -14.82
CA VAL A 183 19.98 11.30 -15.74
C VAL A 183 19.15 12.48 -15.24
N LEU A 184 19.25 13.59 -15.95
CA LEU A 184 18.45 14.80 -15.76
C LEU A 184 17.33 14.80 -16.82
N ASP A 185 16.38 15.72 -16.73
CA ASP A 185 15.12 15.71 -17.51
C ASP A 185 15.30 15.39 -19.00
N GLU A 186 16.25 16.03 -19.68
CA GLU A 186 16.50 15.80 -21.12
C GLU A 186 17.89 15.25 -21.44
N ASP A 187 18.79 15.17 -20.45
CA ASP A 187 20.20 14.81 -20.66
C ASP A 187 20.68 13.72 -19.70
N ALA A 188 21.48 12.79 -20.22
CA ALA A 188 22.16 11.79 -19.43
C ALA A 188 23.69 11.98 -19.52
N VAL A 189 24.30 12.31 -18.39
CA VAL A 189 25.74 12.59 -18.28
C VAL A 189 26.44 11.44 -17.55
N SER A 190 27.46 10.84 -18.17
CA SER A 190 28.32 9.86 -17.51
C SER A 190 29.41 10.58 -16.73
N ILE A 191 29.36 10.52 -15.41
CA ILE A 191 30.29 11.23 -14.50
C ILE A 191 31.41 10.33 -14.00
N TYR A 192 31.26 9.01 -14.13
CA TYR A 192 32.28 8.04 -13.77
C TYR A 192 32.13 6.80 -14.64
N ASP A 193 33.21 6.34 -15.27
CA ASP A 193 33.22 5.11 -16.05
C ASP A 193 34.59 4.43 -15.97
N THR A 194 34.62 3.20 -15.47
CA THR A 194 35.83 2.36 -15.39
C THR A 194 35.99 1.43 -16.59
N GLY A 195 35.02 1.40 -17.51
CA GLY A 195 34.96 0.47 -18.64
C GLY A 195 34.60 -0.97 -18.25
N LYS A 196 34.45 -1.28 -16.95
CA LYS A 196 34.10 -2.63 -16.47
C LYS A 196 32.62 -2.98 -16.64
N TRP A 197 31.76 -1.99 -16.88
CA TRP A 197 30.34 -2.20 -17.12
C TRP A 197 30.07 -2.46 -18.60
N LYS A 198 29.62 -3.68 -18.94
CA LYS A 198 29.15 -3.99 -20.28
C LYS A 198 27.68 -3.58 -20.39
N GLU A 199 27.34 -2.76 -21.38
CA GLU A 199 25.94 -2.41 -21.64
C GLU A 199 25.17 -3.67 -22.01
N VAL A 200 24.19 -4.03 -21.18
CA VAL A 200 23.26 -5.11 -21.49
C VAL A 200 22.13 -4.46 -22.28
N ASP A 201 22.10 -4.73 -23.58
CA ASP A 201 21.06 -4.26 -24.49
C ASP A 201 19.70 -4.81 -24.01
N PRO A 202 18.69 -3.96 -23.71
CA PRO A 202 17.42 -4.40 -23.12
C PRO A 202 16.52 -5.24 -24.06
N ALA A 203 17.02 -5.65 -25.23
CA ALA A 203 16.25 -6.35 -26.27
C ALA A 203 16.06 -7.86 -26.06
N HIS A 204 16.55 -8.47 -24.97
CA HIS A 204 16.42 -9.92 -24.74
C HIS A 204 16.03 -10.28 -23.29
N VAL A 205 14.86 -9.81 -22.85
CA VAL A 205 14.11 -10.42 -21.74
C VAL A 205 12.71 -10.78 -22.21
#